data_AF-A0A2E4ADF4-F1
#
_entry.id   AF-A0A2E4ADF4-F1
#
_cell.length_a   1.000
_cell.length_b   1.000
_cell.length_c   1.000
_cell.angle_alpha   90.00
_cell.angle_beta   90.00
_cell.angle_gamma   90.00
#
_symmetry.space_group_name_H-M   'P 1'
#
loop_
_entity.id
_entity.type
_entity.pdbx_description
1 polymer ?
#
loop_
_entity_poly.entity_id
_entity_poly.type
_entity_poly.pdbx_seq_one_letter_code
_entity_poly.pdbx_strand_id
1 'polypeptide(L)'
;MPNRLDIEITSQSTDSSYTWRSAGAKEPKGTIKASLLPSGVAIGDVLKVEAEFMIDGIEITAVLPQKTKKDGPELLELFGTGKETSGVTTSLVKKKGKRKGRKDVRREPRNNRTTERKQPRNSKSKTERKGRKPYRSPRGKRLKPSKKYRNEYIKSLPELHKPLAMELSGSTIPNLRKVIKKMQLPDGFPDALLDYAEDLNQQLKMAEWMDKATAVENNIESIDLQDFRSVVASSGRWAKSPESIAVKERLEAKLNERIDQDHKKWLNSIEEALKEEKTVRALNLSSRSPKAGAQLPETITNSLIDQANKALNAEATAYRWSIVAEAVAFSPVRQKVVPEGLPSDISDDLNKSINKHGERIPQIARLFSVS
;
A
#
# COMPACT_ATOMS: atom_id res chain seq x y z
N MET A 1 -7.76 -5.78 19.60
CA MET A 1 -7.22 -4.56 18.95
C MET A 1 -8.37 -3.57 18.88
N PRO A 2 -8.35 -2.47 19.63
CA PRO A 2 -9.47 -1.53 19.65
C PRO A 2 -9.62 -0.86 18.28
N ASN A 3 -10.83 -0.87 17.76
CA ASN A 3 -11.18 -0.29 16.47
C ASN A 3 -11.68 1.14 16.68
N ARG A 4 -11.20 2.07 15.85
CA ARG A 4 -11.63 3.47 15.90
C ARG A 4 -12.88 3.67 15.06
N LEU A 5 -13.91 4.25 15.67
CA LEU A 5 -15.21 4.53 15.05
C LEU A 5 -15.58 6.00 15.25
N ASP A 6 -16.33 6.55 14.31
CA ASP A 6 -17.04 7.82 14.49
C ASP A 6 -18.50 7.47 14.78
N ILE A 7 -18.99 7.86 15.96
CA ILE A 7 -20.35 7.60 16.44
C ILE A 7 -21.11 8.91 16.62
N GLU A 8 -22.42 8.85 16.54
CA GLU A 8 -23.33 9.97 16.80
C GLU A 8 -24.28 9.60 17.93
N ILE A 9 -24.47 10.50 18.89
CA ILE A 9 -25.39 10.29 20.02
C ILE A 9 -26.84 10.50 19.55
N THR A 10 -27.70 9.50 19.70
CA THR A 10 -29.07 9.51 19.16
C THR A 10 -30.14 9.82 20.18
N SER A 11 -30.00 9.33 21.42
CA SER A 11 -30.92 9.65 22.51
C SER A 11 -30.27 9.34 23.86
N GLN A 12 -30.77 9.96 24.91
CA GLN A 12 -30.44 9.60 26.29
C GLN A 12 -31.46 8.56 26.75
N SER A 13 -31.01 7.34 27.08
CA SER A 13 -31.92 6.28 27.51
C SER A 13 -32.16 6.33 29.02
N THR A 14 -31.11 6.60 29.80
CA THR A 14 -31.14 6.79 31.26
C THR A 14 -30.05 7.79 31.65
N ASP A 15 -30.09 8.39 32.84
CA ASP A 15 -29.02 9.31 33.31
C ASP A 15 -27.61 8.68 33.33
N SER A 16 -27.55 7.34 33.28
CA SER A 16 -26.31 6.58 33.20
C SER A 16 -25.87 6.16 31.79
N SER A 17 -26.72 6.27 30.77
CA SER A 17 -26.42 5.75 29.42
C SER A 17 -27.08 6.50 28.25
N TYR A 18 -26.32 6.62 27.17
CA TYR A 18 -26.75 7.20 25.89
C TYR A 18 -26.82 6.11 24.82
N THR A 19 -27.77 6.22 23.89
CA THR A 19 -27.76 5.42 22.67
C THR A 19 -26.93 6.11 21.59
N TRP A 20 -26.23 5.32 20.79
CA TRP A 20 -25.41 5.82 19.70
C TRP A 20 -25.65 5.05 18.41
N ARG A 21 -25.38 5.72 17.29
CA ARG A 21 -25.28 5.12 15.96
C ARG A 21 -23.92 5.38 15.36
N SER A 22 -23.50 4.59 14.38
CA SER A 22 -22.35 5.00 13.55
C SER A 22 -22.70 6.31 12.86
N ALA A 23 -21.78 7.28 12.82
CA ALA A 23 -22.04 8.58 12.19
C ALA A 23 -22.56 8.38 10.74
N GLY A 24 -23.77 8.90 10.46
CA GLY A 24 -24.44 8.75 9.16
C GLY A 24 -25.24 7.45 8.94
N ALA A 25 -25.36 6.56 9.93
CA ALA A 25 -26.25 5.40 9.86
C ALA A 25 -27.70 5.78 10.19
N LYS A 26 -28.70 5.02 9.70
CA LYS A 26 -30.11 5.28 10.03
C LYS A 26 -30.54 4.69 11.37
N GLU A 27 -30.01 3.53 11.74
CA GLU A 27 -30.41 2.79 12.95
C GLU A 27 -29.37 2.90 14.08
N PRO A 28 -29.82 2.97 15.35
CA PRO A 28 -28.94 2.92 16.52
C PRO A 28 -28.24 1.57 16.61
N LYS A 29 -26.96 1.58 17.01
CA LYS A 29 -26.10 0.39 17.04
C LYS A 29 -25.78 -0.10 18.45
N GLY A 30 -25.94 0.73 19.47
CA GLY A 30 -25.67 0.33 20.84
C GLY A 30 -25.81 1.45 21.86
N THR A 31 -25.34 1.19 23.08
CA THR A 31 -25.34 2.14 24.20
C THR A 31 -23.92 2.47 24.65
N ILE A 32 -23.71 3.69 25.14
CA ILE A 32 -22.45 4.18 25.75
C ILE A 32 -22.73 4.67 27.17
N LYS A 33 -21.81 4.41 28.10
CA LYS A 33 -21.88 4.90 29.49
C LYS A 33 -21.63 6.41 29.55
N ALA A 34 -22.45 7.13 30.31
CA ALA A 34 -22.33 8.59 30.45
C ALA A 34 -20.96 9.04 31.00
N SER A 35 -20.31 8.22 31.83
CA SER A 35 -18.99 8.49 32.41
C SER A 35 -17.85 8.58 31.39
N LEU A 36 -18.02 8.03 30.19
CA LEU A 36 -17.02 8.07 29.12
C LEU A 36 -17.17 9.30 28.23
N LEU A 37 -18.30 10.01 28.31
CA LEU A 37 -18.57 11.17 27.48
C LEU A 37 -17.96 12.44 28.09
N PRO A 38 -17.42 13.36 27.26
CA PRO A 38 -16.99 14.68 27.74
C PRO A 38 -18.18 15.49 28.28
N SER A 39 -17.93 16.42 29.20
CA SER A 39 -18.97 17.27 29.78
C SER A 39 -19.62 18.17 28.72
N GLY A 40 -20.95 18.13 28.61
CA GLY A 40 -21.72 18.98 27.70
C GLY A 40 -22.05 18.39 26.32
N VAL A 41 -21.99 17.07 26.16
CA VAL A 41 -22.40 16.39 24.91
C VAL A 41 -23.90 16.53 24.66
N ALA A 42 -24.28 16.92 23.44
CA ALA A 42 -25.66 17.02 22.99
C ALA A 42 -26.05 15.85 22.06
N ILE A 43 -27.36 15.62 21.92
CA ILE A 43 -27.90 14.69 20.92
C ILE A 43 -27.55 15.22 19.51
N GLY A 44 -26.97 14.36 18.67
CA GLY A 44 -26.47 14.71 17.33
C GLY A 44 -24.95 14.96 17.27
N ASP A 45 -24.24 14.99 18.41
CA ASP A 45 -22.79 15.16 18.40
C ASP A 45 -22.07 13.92 17.87
N VAL A 46 -21.09 14.16 16.98
CA VAL A 46 -20.26 13.11 16.40
C VAL A 46 -18.94 13.00 17.16
N LEU A 47 -18.75 11.88 17.87
CA LEU A 47 -17.57 11.59 18.68
C LEU A 47 -16.73 10.49 18.05
N LYS A 48 -15.41 10.63 18.16
CA LYS A 48 -14.48 9.57 17.76
C LYS A 48 -14.19 8.69 18.96
N VAL A 49 -14.43 7.39 18.84
CA VAL A 49 -14.36 6.45 19.95
C VAL A 49 -13.51 5.24 19.61
N GLU A 50 -12.95 4.62 20.63
CA GLU A 50 -12.34 3.30 20.55
C GLU A 50 -13.34 2.27 21.06
N ALA A 51 -13.60 1.26 20.22
CA ALA A 51 -14.60 0.24 20.49
C ALA A 51 -14.03 -1.17 20.31
N GLU A 52 -14.55 -2.09 21.11
CA GLU A 52 -14.26 -3.51 21.04
C GLU A 52 -15.48 -4.26 20.53
N PHE A 53 -15.24 -5.16 19.57
CA PHE A 53 -16.29 -5.95 18.91
C PHE A 53 -16.32 -7.33 19.56
N MET A 54 -17.32 -7.56 20.40
CA MET A 54 -17.56 -8.82 21.10
C MET A 54 -18.62 -9.64 20.37
N ILE A 55 -18.76 -10.91 20.75
CA ILE A 55 -19.81 -11.80 20.19
C ILE A 55 -21.21 -11.26 20.50
N ASP A 56 -21.37 -10.56 21.63
CA ASP A 56 -22.66 -10.07 22.14
C ASP A 56 -22.95 -8.59 21.80
N GLY A 57 -22.07 -7.91 21.06
CA GLY A 57 -22.27 -6.52 20.67
C GLY A 57 -21.00 -5.67 20.56
N ILE A 58 -21.18 -4.35 20.39
CA ILE A 58 -20.09 -3.37 20.30
C ILE A 58 -20.04 -2.59 21.63
N GLU A 59 -18.96 -2.75 22.38
CA GLU A 59 -18.73 -1.97 23.60
C GLU A 59 -17.74 -0.83 23.33
N ILE A 60 -18.08 0.38 23.74
CA ILE A 60 -17.21 1.55 23.62
C ILE A 60 -16.33 1.65 24.86
N THR A 61 -15.03 1.57 24.66
CA THR A 61 -14.03 1.54 25.73
C THR A 61 -13.52 2.94 26.08
N ALA A 62 -13.38 3.84 25.09
CA ALA A 62 -12.89 5.20 25.31
C ALA A 62 -13.40 6.21 24.27
N VAL A 63 -13.56 7.47 24.67
CA VAL A 63 -13.84 8.60 23.77
C VAL A 63 -12.56 9.40 23.56
N LEU A 64 -12.17 9.60 22.29
CA LEU A 64 -10.99 10.37 21.91
C LEU A 64 -11.29 11.87 21.94
N PRO A 65 -10.34 12.72 22.37
CA PRO A 65 -10.55 14.17 22.38
C PRO A 65 -10.78 14.69 20.96
N GLN A 66 -11.87 15.44 20.77
CA GLN A 66 -12.15 16.11 19.51
C GLN A 66 -11.05 17.16 19.26
N LYS A 67 -10.43 17.12 18.07
CA LYS A 67 -9.52 18.18 17.63
C LYS A 67 -10.33 19.47 17.49
N THR A 68 -10.13 20.41 18.40
CA THR A 68 -10.65 21.77 18.24
C THR A 68 -10.13 22.34 16.92
N LYS A 69 -11.04 22.85 16.08
CA LYS A 69 -10.63 23.66 14.93
C LYS A 69 -9.90 24.87 15.51
N LYS A 70 -8.61 25.01 15.21
CA LYS A 70 -7.89 26.25 15.47
C LYS A 70 -8.43 27.28 14.49
N ASP A 71 -9.21 28.25 14.97
CA ASP A 71 -9.52 29.45 14.22
C ASP A 71 -8.27 30.36 14.25
N GLY A 72 -7.47 30.24 13.19
CA GLY A 72 -6.28 31.06 12.98
C GLY A 72 -5.57 30.67 11.70
N PRO A 73 -4.89 31.60 11.01
CA PRO A 73 -4.09 31.27 9.83
C PRO A 73 -3.03 30.24 10.21
N GLU A 74 -2.83 29.22 9.36
CA GLU A 74 -1.78 28.21 9.50
C GLU A 74 -0.40 28.87 9.38
N LEU A 75 0.13 29.36 10.51
CA LEU A 75 1.49 29.87 10.62
C LEU A 75 2.44 28.66 10.63
N LEU A 76 3.26 28.54 9.59
CA LEU A 76 4.38 27.62 9.55
C LEU A 76 5.50 28.18 10.45
N GLU A 77 5.64 27.64 11.66
CA GLU A 77 6.81 27.88 12.50
C GLU A 77 8.03 27.21 11.86
N LEU A 78 8.90 28.05 11.30
CA LEU A 78 10.11 27.63 10.62
C LEU A 78 11.20 27.43 11.67
N PHE A 79 11.34 26.20 12.17
CA PHE A 79 12.47 25.83 13.03
C PHE A 79 13.76 25.82 12.20
N GLY A 80 14.51 26.92 12.26
CA GLY A 80 15.85 27.00 11.70
C GLY A 80 16.76 25.98 12.38
N THR A 81 17.63 25.32 11.61
CA THR A 81 18.48 24.20 12.07
C THR A 81 19.63 24.60 12.99
N GLY A 82 19.71 25.85 13.44
CA GLY A 82 20.74 26.35 14.36
C GLY A 82 22.20 26.21 13.87
N LYS A 83 22.40 25.87 12.58
CA LYS A 83 23.72 25.67 11.98
C LYS A 83 24.00 26.78 10.98
N GLU A 84 25.14 27.46 11.13
CA GLU A 84 25.65 28.38 10.12
C GLU A 84 25.97 27.60 8.84
N THR A 85 25.23 27.86 7.76
CA THR A 85 25.54 27.35 6.43
C THR A 85 26.09 28.47 5.57
N SER A 86 27.27 28.29 4.99
CA SER A 86 27.87 29.21 4.05
C SER A 86 27.04 29.33 2.76
N GLY A 87 26.90 30.55 2.26
CA GLY A 87 25.99 30.91 1.17
C GLY A 87 26.26 30.16 -0.14
N VAL A 88 25.24 29.48 -0.66
CA VAL A 88 25.27 28.82 -1.97
C VAL A 88 24.83 29.83 -3.04
N THR A 89 25.74 30.20 -3.95
CA THR A 89 25.42 30.97 -5.15
C THR A 89 24.99 30.02 -6.28
N THR A 90 23.73 30.10 -6.70
CA THR A 90 23.23 29.35 -7.86
C THR A 90 23.39 30.16 -9.15
N SER A 91 24.11 29.62 -10.14
CA SER A 91 24.21 30.18 -11.49
C SER A 91 23.11 29.63 -12.40
N LEU A 92 22.37 30.53 -13.04
CA LEU A 92 21.24 30.26 -13.93
C LEU A 92 21.73 29.84 -15.34
N VAL A 93 21.42 28.61 -15.77
CA VAL A 93 21.73 28.11 -17.12
C VAL A 93 20.74 28.66 -18.15
N LYS A 94 21.24 29.35 -19.18
CA LYS A 94 20.45 29.88 -20.31
C LYS A 94 19.87 28.77 -21.20
N LYS A 95 18.59 28.92 -21.51
CA LYS A 95 17.72 28.06 -22.34
C LYS A 95 18.08 28.18 -23.84
N LYS A 96 18.40 27.06 -24.50
CA LYS A 96 18.75 27.00 -25.94
C LYS A 96 17.47 26.96 -26.79
N GLY A 97 17.32 27.94 -27.68
CA GLY A 97 16.14 28.15 -28.53
C GLY A 97 16.04 27.23 -29.75
N LYS A 98 14.79 27.09 -30.23
CA LYS A 98 14.34 26.45 -31.48
C LYS A 98 15.11 26.97 -32.70
N ARG A 99 15.44 26.09 -33.65
CA ARG A 99 15.66 26.47 -35.06
C ARG A 99 15.00 25.49 -36.02
N LYS A 100 14.29 26.06 -37.00
CA LYS A 100 13.54 25.43 -38.10
C LYS A 100 14.23 25.86 -39.40
N GLY A 101 14.44 24.90 -40.32
CA GLY A 101 14.45 25.12 -41.78
C GLY A 101 15.79 25.23 -42.53
N ARG A 102 16.01 24.27 -43.46
CA ARG A 102 16.64 24.30 -44.82
C ARG A 102 18.03 24.99 -44.98
N LYS A 103 19.01 24.51 -45.75
CA LYS A 103 19.02 23.96 -47.12
C LYS A 103 20.43 23.38 -47.41
N ASP A 104 20.46 22.28 -48.16
CA ASP A 104 21.47 21.75 -49.12
C ASP A 104 22.92 22.31 -49.19
N VAL A 105 23.93 21.43 -49.22
CA VAL A 105 24.87 21.13 -50.34
C VAL A 105 26.12 20.36 -49.85
N ARG A 106 26.43 19.32 -50.64
CA ARG A 106 27.54 18.34 -50.73
C ARG A 106 29.00 18.76 -50.43
N ARG A 107 29.78 17.67 -50.13
CA ARG A 107 31.19 17.32 -50.47
C ARG A 107 32.28 17.41 -49.38
N GLU A 108 32.55 16.24 -48.78
CA GLU A 108 33.86 15.53 -48.67
C GLU A 108 35.10 16.14 -47.96
N PRO A 109 36.09 15.30 -47.55
CA PRO A 109 36.64 15.30 -46.19
C PRO A 109 38.11 15.75 -46.12
N ARG A 110 38.61 16.10 -44.93
CA ARG A 110 40.06 16.07 -44.69
C ARG A 110 40.49 15.91 -43.23
N ASN A 111 41.48 15.04 -43.13
CA ASN A 111 42.25 14.53 -42.01
C ASN A 111 43.26 15.59 -41.49
N ASN A 112 43.46 15.72 -40.16
CA ASN A 112 44.78 15.60 -39.49
C ASN A 112 44.80 16.12 -38.03
N ARG A 113 45.33 15.26 -37.16
CA ARG A 113 46.34 15.47 -36.09
C ARG A 113 46.44 16.87 -35.44
N THR A 114 46.35 16.95 -34.11
CA THR A 114 47.50 16.80 -33.19
C THR A 114 47.08 16.73 -31.71
N THR A 115 47.98 16.11 -30.96
CA THR A 115 48.06 15.82 -29.53
C THR A 115 47.90 17.02 -28.60
N GLU A 116 47.27 16.82 -27.42
CA GLU A 116 47.97 17.00 -26.14
C GLU A 116 47.17 16.52 -24.92
N ARG A 117 47.90 15.82 -24.04
CA ARG A 117 47.49 15.26 -22.76
C ARG A 117 46.95 16.34 -21.81
N LYS A 118 45.72 16.15 -21.30
CA LYS A 118 45.42 16.40 -19.88
C LYS A 118 44.55 15.26 -19.34
N GLN A 119 45.17 14.37 -18.58
CA GLN A 119 44.46 13.39 -17.75
C GLN A 119 43.55 14.12 -16.77
N PRO A 120 42.24 13.83 -16.71
CA PRO A 120 41.44 14.21 -15.57
C PRO A 120 41.74 13.25 -14.42
N ARG A 121 42.26 13.81 -13.32
CA ARG A 121 42.40 13.13 -12.03
C ARG A 121 41.06 12.46 -11.67
N ASN A 122 41.11 11.15 -11.55
CA ASN A 122 39.99 10.31 -11.17
C ASN A 122 39.68 10.55 -9.68
N SER A 123 38.89 11.58 -9.37
CA SER A 123 38.20 11.67 -8.09
C SER A 123 37.08 10.63 -8.11
N LYS A 124 37.44 9.38 -7.79
CA LYS A 124 36.50 8.39 -7.29
C LYS A 124 36.00 8.91 -5.94
N SER A 125 35.06 9.85 -5.99
CA SER A 125 34.12 10.08 -4.90
C SER A 125 33.54 8.72 -4.58
N LYS A 126 33.86 8.20 -3.40
CA LYS A 126 33.17 7.07 -2.74
C LYS A 126 31.71 7.15 -3.13
N THR A 127 31.29 6.27 -4.03
CA THR A 127 29.87 6.07 -4.29
C THR A 127 29.31 5.65 -2.94
N GLU A 128 28.58 6.53 -2.26
CA GLU A 128 27.72 6.15 -1.15
C GLU A 128 26.99 4.89 -1.62
N ARG A 129 27.28 3.77 -0.97
CA ARG A 129 26.67 2.49 -1.28
C ARG A 129 25.17 2.73 -1.14
N LYS A 130 24.47 2.91 -2.27
CA LYS A 130 23.01 3.04 -2.30
C LYS A 130 22.48 1.94 -1.40
N GLY A 131 21.82 2.32 -0.30
CA GLY A 131 21.34 1.37 0.69
C GLY A 131 20.60 0.23 -0.01
N ARG A 132 20.93 -1.02 0.33
CA ARG A 132 20.30 -2.17 -0.29
C ARG A 132 18.80 -2.08 -0.10
N LYS A 133 18.06 -2.15 -1.20
CA LYS A 133 16.61 -2.23 -1.13
C LYS A 133 16.23 -3.64 -0.66
N PRO A 134 15.27 -3.78 0.25
CA PRO A 134 14.76 -5.09 0.65
C PRO A 134 14.28 -5.89 -0.57
N TYR A 135 14.48 -7.21 -0.53
CA TYR A 135 14.01 -8.09 -1.60
C TYR A 135 12.50 -7.96 -1.84
N ARG A 136 12.12 -7.82 -3.12
CA ARG A 136 10.73 -7.79 -3.58
C ARG A 136 10.53 -8.91 -4.60
N SER A 137 9.55 -9.78 -4.36
CA SER A 137 9.14 -10.79 -5.35
C SER A 137 8.65 -10.10 -6.63
N PRO A 138 8.92 -10.67 -7.81
CA PRO A 138 8.24 -10.27 -9.03
C PRO A 138 6.73 -10.27 -8.83
N ARG A 139 6.06 -9.20 -9.28
CA ARG A 139 4.61 -9.07 -9.27
C ARG A 139 4.06 -9.39 -10.66
N GLY A 140 2.80 -9.81 -10.73
CA GLY A 140 2.11 -10.02 -11.99
C GLY A 140 1.88 -8.71 -12.74
N LYS A 141 1.34 -8.84 -13.96
CA LYS A 141 0.91 -7.70 -14.77
C LYS A 141 -0.22 -6.96 -14.05
N ARG A 142 -0.13 -5.63 -14.01
CA ARG A 142 -1.18 -4.77 -13.45
C ARG A 142 -2.48 -4.90 -14.25
N LEU A 143 -3.61 -4.86 -13.57
CA LEU A 143 -4.93 -4.89 -14.19
C LEU A 143 -5.12 -3.69 -15.13
N LYS A 144 -5.55 -3.98 -16.37
CA LYS A 144 -5.93 -2.99 -17.38
C LYS A 144 -7.34 -3.28 -17.87
N PRO A 145 -8.38 -2.74 -17.21
CA PRO A 145 -9.76 -2.98 -17.61
C PRO A 145 -10.06 -2.30 -18.94
N SER A 146 -10.97 -2.90 -19.71
CA SER A 146 -11.55 -2.22 -20.87
C SER A 146 -12.57 -1.16 -20.38
N LYS A 147 -13.27 -0.53 -21.31
CA LYS A 147 -14.35 0.43 -21.00
C LYS A 147 -15.63 0.02 -21.73
N LYS A 148 -15.81 -1.26 -22.02
CA LYS A 148 -16.87 -1.79 -22.89
C LYS A 148 -18.22 -1.60 -22.20
N TYR A 149 -18.40 -2.22 -21.03
CA TYR A 149 -19.65 -2.20 -20.29
C TYR A 149 -19.99 -0.79 -19.83
N ARG A 150 -18.99 -0.01 -19.38
CA ARG A 150 -19.18 1.40 -19.01
C ARG A 150 -19.70 2.23 -20.19
N ASN A 151 -19.13 2.06 -21.38
CA ASN A 151 -19.55 2.81 -22.57
C ASN A 151 -20.93 2.36 -23.07
N GLU A 152 -21.24 1.07 -22.98
CA GLU A 152 -22.56 0.52 -23.33
C GLU A 152 -23.65 1.08 -22.42
N TYR A 153 -23.40 1.13 -21.11
CA TYR A 153 -24.32 1.77 -20.15
C TYR A 153 -24.52 3.27 -20.46
N ILE A 154 -23.46 4.03 -20.72
CA ILE A 154 -23.61 5.46 -21.07
C ILE A 154 -24.43 5.63 -22.36
N LYS A 155 -24.28 4.72 -23.33
CA LYS A 155 -25.03 4.78 -24.60
C LYS A 155 -26.53 4.51 -24.41
N SER A 156 -26.92 3.65 -23.47
CA SER A 156 -28.32 3.30 -23.21
C SER A 156 -29.09 4.38 -22.44
N LEU A 157 -28.39 5.32 -21.80
CA LEU A 157 -29.03 6.44 -21.09
C LEU A 157 -29.72 7.42 -22.05
N PRO A 158 -30.79 8.10 -21.61
CA PRO A 158 -31.37 9.24 -22.32
C PRO A 158 -30.33 10.31 -22.64
N GLU A 159 -30.46 11.00 -23.78
CA GLU A 159 -29.45 11.96 -24.27
C GLU A 159 -29.11 13.04 -23.26
N LEU A 160 -30.11 13.56 -22.54
CA LEU A 160 -29.94 14.57 -21.49
C LEU A 160 -29.09 14.07 -20.31
N HIS A 161 -29.04 12.76 -20.05
CA HIS A 161 -28.37 12.19 -18.89
C HIS A 161 -26.92 11.75 -19.20
N LYS A 162 -26.58 11.59 -20.48
CA LYS A 162 -25.24 11.17 -20.91
C LYS A 162 -24.12 12.11 -20.42
N PRO A 163 -24.26 13.45 -20.46
CA PRO A 163 -23.20 14.35 -19.99
C PRO A 163 -22.90 14.15 -18.50
N LEU A 164 -23.93 14.00 -17.67
CA LEU A 164 -23.78 13.76 -16.24
C LEU A 164 -23.08 12.42 -15.98
N ALA A 165 -23.47 11.35 -16.70
CA ALA A 165 -22.83 10.05 -16.57
C ALA A 165 -21.35 10.05 -17.03
N MET A 166 -21.02 10.81 -18.08
CA MET A 166 -19.63 10.99 -18.52
C MET A 166 -18.81 11.72 -17.46
N GLU A 167 -19.34 12.79 -16.88
CA GLU A 167 -18.70 13.55 -15.81
C GLU A 167 -18.48 12.70 -14.55
N LEU A 168 -19.47 11.90 -14.15
CA LEU A 168 -19.37 10.98 -13.02
C LEU A 168 -18.33 9.88 -13.23
N SER A 169 -18.03 9.52 -14.48
CA SER A 169 -16.98 8.55 -14.78
C SER A 169 -15.56 9.10 -14.62
N GLY A 170 -15.39 10.43 -14.70
CA GLY A 170 -14.11 11.13 -14.54
C GLY A 170 -13.93 11.84 -13.19
N SER A 171 -15.04 12.20 -12.53
CA SER A 171 -15.08 12.95 -11.28
C SER A 171 -15.70 12.13 -10.14
N THR A 172 -15.63 12.65 -8.92
CA THR A 172 -16.26 12.01 -7.75
C THR A 172 -17.52 12.77 -7.35
N ILE A 173 -18.50 12.11 -6.74
CA ILE A 173 -19.73 12.74 -6.22
C ILE A 173 -19.42 13.97 -5.33
N PRO A 174 -18.37 13.96 -4.47
CA PRO A 174 -17.93 15.17 -3.76
C PRO A 174 -17.58 16.36 -4.66
N ASN A 175 -17.00 16.13 -5.85
CA ASN A 175 -16.72 17.20 -6.81
C ASN A 175 -18.02 17.72 -7.42
N LEU A 176 -18.95 16.82 -7.80
CA LEU A 176 -20.28 17.22 -8.26
C LEU A 176 -20.98 18.10 -7.22
N ARG A 177 -20.95 17.70 -5.93
CA ARG A 177 -21.52 18.50 -4.83
C ARG A 177 -20.91 19.90 -4.72
N LYS A 178 -19.60 20.04 -4.94
CA LYS A 178 -18.93 21.35 -4.96
C LYS A 178 -19.35 22.21 -6.16
N VAL A 179 -19.60 21.59 -7.32
CA VAL A 179 -20.04 22.27 -8.54
C VAL A 179 -21.48 22.75 -8.37
N ILE A 180 -22.38 21.87 -7.91
CA ILE A 180 -23.79 22.19 -7.66
C ILE A 180 -23.94 23.35 -6.67
N LYS A 181 -23.13 23.39 -5.59
CA LYS A 181 -23.13 24.50 -4.63
C LYS A 181 -22.77 25.88 -5.23
N LYS A 182 -22.12 25.91 -6.39
CA LYS A 182 -21.77 27.17 -7.09
C LYS A 182 -22.83 27.58 -8.11
N MET A 183 -23.76 26.69 -8.43
CA MET A 183 -24.85 26.96 -9.37
C MET A 183 -26.02 27.60 -8.62
N GLN A 184 -26.66 28.58 -9.25
CA GLN A 184 -27.90 29.15 -8.74
C GLN A 184 -29.06 28.28 -9.25
N LEU A 185 -29.44 27.29 -8.45
CA LEU A 185 -30.50 26.34 -8.75
C LEU A 185 -31.71 26.60 -7.85
N PRO A 186 -32.95 26.28 -8.30
CA PRO A 186 -34.14 26.35 -7.44
C PRO A 186 -34.01 25.47 -6.19
N ASP A 187 -34.71 25.82 -5.12
CA ASP A 187 -34.72 25.06 -3.87
C ASP A 187 -35.15 23.60 -4.10
N GLY A 188 -34.47 22.65 -3.43
CA GLY A 188 -34.71 21.21 -3.55
C GLY A 188 -34.13 20.55 -4.81
N PHE A 189 -33.81 21.31 -5.87
CA PHE A 189 -33.20 20.77 -7.09
C PHE A 189 -31.77 20.22 -6.89
N PRO A 190 -30.89 20.85 -6.07
CA PRO A 190 -29.57 20.32 -5.76
C PRO A 190 -29.58 18.89 -5.20
N ASP A 191 -30.51 18.60 -4.30
CA ASP A 191 -30.58 17.31 -3.62
C ASP A 191 -31.12 16.22 -4.56
N ALA A 192 -32.18 16.51 -5.31
CA ALA A 192 -32.70 15.60 -6.33
C ALA A 192 -31.65 15.25 -7.41
N LEU A 193 -30.83 16.22 -7.82
CA LEU A 193 -29.74 15.99 -8.77
C LEU A 193 -28.62 15.12 -8.17
N LEU A 194 -28.31 15.30 -6.88
CA LEU A 194 -27.33 14.48 -6.17
C LEU A 194 -27.81 13.04 -6.01
N ASP A 195 -29.07 12.84 -5.64
CA ASP A 195 -29.68 11.50 -5.52
C ASP A 195 -29.64 10.77 -6.86
N TYR A 196 -30.04 11.45 -7.94
CA TYR A 196 -29.97 10.87 -9.28
C TYR A 196 -28.53 10.56 -9.72
N ALA A 197 -27.58 11.43 -9.39
CA ALA A 197 -26.17 11.21 -9.68
C ALA A 197 -25.58 10.04 -8.86
N GLU A 198 -26.05 9.82 -7.63
CA GLU A 198 -25.69 8.68 -6.82
C GLU A 198 -26.16 7.37 -7.46
N ASP A 199 -27.41 7.32 -7.90
CA ASP A 199 -27.98 6.16 -8.61
C ASP A 199 -27.22 5.85 -9.92
N LEU A 200 -26.97 6.87 -10.74
CA LEU A 200 -26.17 6.73 -11.96
C LEU A 200 -24.75 6.23 -11.66
N ASN A 201 -24.12 6.75 -10.61
CA ASN A 201 -22.78 6.33 -10.22
C ASN A 201 -22.77 4.86 -9.74
N GLN A 202 -23.81 4.39 -9.06
CA GLN A 202 -23.91 2.96 -8.71
C GLN A 202 -23.92 2.09 -9.96
N GLN A 203 -24.75 2.41 -10.94
CA GLN A 203 -24.83 1.65 -12.20
C GLN A 203 -23.52 1.71 -13.00
N LEU A 204 -22.87 2.88 -13.06
CA LEU A 204 -21.55 3.03 -13.66
C LEU A 204 -20.50 2.15 -12.96
N LYS A 205 -20.53 2.06 -11.63
CA LYS A 205 -19.59 1.23 -10.86
C LYS A 205 -19.83 -0.26 -11.08
N MET A 206 -21.08 -0.69 -11.27
CA MET A 206 -21.42 -2.06 -11.68
C MET A 206 -20.84 -2.38 -13.06
N ALA A 207 -21.01 -1.47 -14.03
CA ALA A 207 -20.45 -1.63 -15.36
C ALA A 207 -18.90 -1.63 -15.38
N GLU A 208 -18.27 -0.73 -14.61
CA GLU A 208 -16.81 -0.71 -14.43
C GLU A 208 -16.27 -1.97 -13.75
N TRP A 209 -17.05 -2.55 -12.83
CA TRP A 209 -16.69 -3.82 -12.21
C TRP A 209 -16.73 -4.96 -13.24
N MET A 210 -17.73 -5.00 -14.13
CA MET A 210 -17.76 -5.96 -15.25
C MET A 210 -16.55 -5.80 -16.16
N ASP A 211 -16.18 -4.57 -16.53
CA ASP A 211 -14.96 -4.31 -17.32
C ASP A 211 -13.69 -4.84 -16.63
N LYS A 212 -13.59 -4.72 -15.30
CA LYS A 212 -12.49 -5.29 -14.51
C LYS A 212 -12.55 -6.81 -14.45
N ALA A 213 -13.73 -7.37 -14.20
CA ALA A 213 -13.95 -8.82 -14.12
C ALA A 213 -13.55 -9.51 -15.43
N THR A 214 -13.98 -8.99 -16.58
CA THR A 214 -13.59 -9.50 -17.89
C THR A 214 -12.07 -9.41 -18.12
N ALA A 215 -11.43 -8.31 -17.72
CA ALA A 215 -9.98 -8.18 -17.87
C ALA A 215 -9.19 -9.15 -16.99
N VAL A 216 -9.71 -9.49 -15.80
CA VAL A 216 -9.19 -10.57 -14.95
C VAL A 216 -9.39 -11.92 -15.63
N GLU A 217 -10.60 -12.25 -16.09
CA GLU A 217 -10.91 -13.54 -16.73
C GLU A 217 -10.01 -13.81 -17.95
N ASN A 218 -9.67 -12.77 -18.71
CA ASN A 218 -8.78 -12.88 -19.87
C ASN A 218 -7.30 -13.08 -19.52
N ASN A 219 -6.87 -12.80 -18.28
CA ASN A 219 -5.45 -12.78 -17.90
C ASN A 219 -5.17 -13.46 -16.54
N ILE A 220 -5.97 -14.44 -16.15
CA ILE A 220 -5.94 -15.11 -14.83
C ILE A 220 -4.51 -15.52 -14.44
N GLU A 221 -3.74 -16.06 -15.38
CA GLU A 221 -2.42 -16.61 -15.07
C GLU A 221 -1.32 -15.57 -14.88
N SER A 222 -1.46 -14.38 -15.46
CA SER A 222 -0.38 -13.40 -15.50
C SER A 222 -0.69 -12.11 -14.75
N ILE A 223 -1.93 -11.92 -14.33
CA ILE A 223 -2.36 -10.76 -13.56
C ILE A 223 -1.78 -10.77 -12.14
N ASP A 224 -1.54 -9.58 -11.60
CA ASP A 224 -1.12 -9.41 -10.21
C ASP A 224 -2.19 -9.93 -9.25
N LEU A 225 -1.79 -10.82 -8.33
CA LEU A 225 -2.72 -11.49 -7.41
C LEU A 225 -3.43 -10.50 -6.46
N GLN A 226 -2.78 -9.36 -6.16
CA GLN A 226 -3.41 -8.28 -5.39
C GLN A 226 -4.56 -7.61 -6.16
N ASP A 227 -4.38 -7.38 -7.47
CA ASP A 227 -5.42 -6.79 -8.30
C ASP A 227 -6.59 -7.78 -8.48
N PHE A 228 -6.30 -9.08 -8.69
CA PHE A 228 -7.33 -10.12 -8.75
C PHE A 228 -8.16 -10.13 -7.45
N ARG A 229 -7.50 -10.16 -6.27
CA ARG A 229 -8.18 -10.07 -4.97
C ARG A 229 -9.05 -8.83 -4.83
N SER A 230 -8.58 -7.68 -5.29
CA SER A 230 -9.33 -6.41 -5.23
C SER A 230 -10.63 -6.47 -6.04
N VAL A 231 -10.59 -7.08 -7.23
CA VAL A 231 -11.79 -7.26 -8.07
C VAL A 231 -12.79 -8.21 -7.41
N VAL A 232 -12.33 -9.34 -6.88
CA VAL A 232 -13.17 -10.29 -6.17
C VAL A 232 -13.75 -9.67 -4.88
N ALA A 233 -12.95 -8.98 -4.08
CA ALA A 233 -13.41 -8.34 -2.84
C ALA A 233 -14.47 -7.25 -3.09
N SER A 234 -14.37 -6.52 -4.21
CA SER A 234 -15.37 -5.49 -4.57
C SER A 234 -16.64 -6.07 -5.20
N SER A 235 -16.66 -7.35 -5.56
CA SER A 235 -17.80 -8.00 -6.22
C SER A 235 -19.08 -7.96 -5.40
N GLY A 236 -19.03 -8.13 -4.06
CA GLY A 236 -20.23 -8.13 -3.22
C GLY A 236 -21.02 -6.82 -3.27
N ARG A 237 -20.34 -5.71 -3.59
CA ARG A 237 -20.97 -4.40 -3.76
C ARG A 237 -21.55 -4.19 -5.16
N TRP A 238 -20.88 -4.71 -6.20
CA TRP A 238 -21.14 -4.33 -7.60
C TRP A 238 -21.77 -5.44 -8.46
N ALA A 239 -21.63 -6.70 -8.08
CA ALA A 239 -22.25 -7.82 -8.77
C ALA A 239 -23.69 -8.01 -8.27
N LYS A 240 -24.67 -7.37 -8.93
CA LYS A 240 -26.09 -7.43 -8.56
C LYS A 240 -27.00 -8.10 -9.59
N SER A 241 -26.61 -8.13 -10.87
CA SER A 241 -27.36 -8.84 -11.92
C SER A 241 -27.05 -10.35 -11.90
N PRO A 242 -27.96 -11.23 -12.37
CA PRO A 242 -27.70 -12.67 -12.46
C PRO A 242 -26.41 -13.00 -13.22
N GLU A 243 -26.14 -12.29 -14.32
CA GLU A 243 -24.90 -12.43 -15.08
C GLU A 243 -23.67 -12.05 -14.25
N SER A 244 -23.70 -10.90 -13.56
CA SER A 244 -22.57 -10.45 -12.74
C SER A 244 -22.31 -11.34 -11.52
N ILE A 245 -23.37 -11.94 -10.96
CA ILE A 245 -23.28 -12.92 -9.87
C ILE A 245 -22.59 -14.20 -10.36
N ALA A 246 -22.99 -14.71 -11.52
CA ALA A 246 -22.31 -15.85 -12.13
C ALA A 246 -20.82 -15.57 -12.42
N VAL A 247 -20.49 -14.37 -12.91
CA VAL A 247 -19.08 -13.95 -13.10
C VAL A 247 -18.33 -13.89 -11.77
N LYS A 248 -18.95 -13.36 -10.71
CA LYS A 248 -18.37 -13.31 -9.36
C LYS A 248 -18.00 -14.72 -8.88
N GLU A 249 -18.94 -15.67 -8.93
CA GLU A 249 -18.72 -17.04 -8.46
C GLU A 249 -17.57 -17.73 -9.22
N ARG A 250 -17.53 -17.56 -10.55
CA ARG A 250 -16.42 -18.06 -11.37
C ARG A 250 -15.09 -17.43 -10.97
N LEU A 251 -15.05 -16.13 -10.71
CA LEU A 251 -13.84 -15.43 -10.29
C LEU A 251 -13.37 -15.86 -8.89
N GLU A 252 -14.28 -16.12 -7.96
CA GLU A 252 -13.96 -16.64 -6.62
C GLU A 252 -13.32 -18.03 -6.71
N ALA A 253 -13.91 -18.94 -7.50
CA ALA A 253 -13.34 -20.27 -7.74
C ALA A 253 -11.95 -20.19 -8.38
N LYS A 254 -11.79 -19.40 -9.45
CA LYS A 254 -10.51 -19.20 -10.14
C LYS A 254 -9.46 -18.54 -9.26
N LEU A 255 -9.85 -17.63 -8.38
CA LEU A 255 -8.93 -17.00 -7.43
C LEU A 255 -8.37 -18.03 -6.46
N ASN A 256 -9.22 -18.88 -5.90
CA ASN A 256 -8.78 -19.93 -4.96
C ASN A 256 -7.84 -20.92 -5.64
N GLU A 257 -8.19 -21.39 -6.84
CA GLU A 257 -7.32 -22.26 -7.63
C GLU A 257 -5.95 -21.60 -7.88
N ARG A 258 -5.95 -20.32 -8.28
CA ARG A 258 -4.72 -19.58 -8.54
C ARG A 258 -3.87 -19.41 -7.27
N ILE A 259 -4.49 -19.13 -6.13
CA ILE A 259 -3.80 -19.00 -4.84
C ILE A 259 -3.11 -20.32 -4.48
N ASP A 260 -3.80 -21.45 -4.65
CA ASP A 260 -3.24 -22.76 -4.31
C ASP A 260 -2.13 -23.17 -5.28
N GLN A 261 -2.27 -22.87 -6.58
CA GLN A 261 -1.20 -23.06 -7.56
C GLN A 261 0.04 -22.21 -7.25
N ASP A 262 -0.15 -20.92 -6.97
CA ASP A 262 0.96 -20.02 -6.63
C ASP A 262 1.60 -20.41 -5.30
N HIS A 263 0.82 -20.91 -4.33
CA HIS A 263 1.34 -21.45 -3.08
C HIS A 263 2.22 -22.69 -3.30
N LYS A 264 1.78 -23.64 -4.14
CA LYS A 264 2.60 -24.80 -4.52
C LYS A 264 3.90 -24.38 -5.21
N LYS A 265 3.83 -23.46 -6.19
CA LYS A 265 5.02 -22.92 -6.88
C LYS A 265 5.98 -22.21 -5.93
N TRP A 266 5.43 -21.47 -4.97
CA TRP A 266 6.20 -20.78 -3.94
C TRP A 266 6.95 -21.77 -3.03
N LEU A 267 6.29 -22.82 -2.54
CA LEU A 267 6.95 -23.88 -1.76
C LEU A 267 8.06 -24.55 -2.57
N ASN A 268 7.78 -24.95 -3.82
CA ASN A 268 8.78 -25.55 -4.69
C ASN A 268 10.00 -24.63 -4.91
N SER A 269 9.77 -23.32 -5.05
CA SER A 269 10.86 -22.34 -5.21
C SER A 269 11.74 -22.21 -3.97
N ILE A 270 11.16 -22.39 -2.77
CA ILE A 270 11.92 -22.42 -1.51
C ILE A 270 12.73 -23.71 -1.44
N GLU A 271 12.11 -24.86 -1.72
CA GLU A 271 12.79 -26.16 -1.71
C GLU A 271 13.94 -26.22 -2.71
N GLU A 272 13.75 -25.70 -3.92
CA GLU A 272 14.80 -25.62 -4.93
C GLU A 272 15.96 -24.72 -4.44
N ALA A 273 15.66 -23.56 -3.86
CA ALA A 273 16.69 -22.69 -3.31
C ALA A 273 17.44 -23.33 -2.14
N LEU A 274 16.78 -24.16 -1.32
CA LEU A 274 17.41 -24.93 -0.26
C LEU A 274 18.31 -26.04 -0.81
N LYS A 275 17.86 -26.77 -1.83
CA LYS A 275 18.66 -27.82 -2.51
C LYS A 275 19.91 -27.27 -3.19
N GLU A 276 19.82 -26.06 -3.74
CA GLU A 276 20.95 -25.34 -4.32
C GLU A 276 21.82 -24.60 -3.29
N GLU A 277 21.56 -24.77 -1.99
CA GLU A 277 22.26 -24.09 -0.87
C GLU A 277 22.24 -22.54 -0.97
N LYS A 278 21.22 -21.97 -1.63
CA LYS A 278 21.03 -20.53 -1.76
C LYS A 278 20.27 -19.99 -0.54
N THR A 279 20.87 -20.07 0.65
CA THR A 279 20.25 -19.75 1.96
C THR A 279 19.52 -18.41 1.99
N VAL A 280 20.17 -17.33 1.53
CA VAL A 280 19.57 -15.97 1.53
C VAL A 280 18.35 -15.90 0.61
N ARG A 281 18.36 -16.60 -0.53
CA ARG A 281 17.23 -16.65 -1.45
C ARG A 281 16.06 -17.40 -0.81
N ALA A 282 16.33 -18.56 -0.20
CA ALA A 282 15.32 -19.36 0.48
C ALA A 282 14.65 -18.58 1.64
N LEU A 283 15.45 -17.92 2.49
CA LEU A 283 14.95 -17.06 3.57
C LEU A 283 14.09 -15.90 3.04
N ASN A 284 14.55 -15.21 1.99
CA ASN A 284 13.78 -14.12 1.39
C ASN A 284 12.44 -14.60 0.80
N LEU A 285 12.43 -15.75 0.11
CA LEU A 285 11.20 -16.36 -0.42
C LEU A 285 10.23 -16.73 0.70
N SER A 286 10.73 -17.31 1.80
CA SER A 286 9.92 -17.73 2.96
C SER A 286 9.08 -16.60 3.59
N SER A 287 9.50 -15.34 3.42
CA SER A 287 8.82 -14.16 3.96
C SER A 287 7.63 -13.65 3.13
N ARG A 288 7.32 -14.30 2.00
CA ARG A 288 6.36 -13.81 0.99
C ARG A 288 5.36 -14.88 0.57
N SER A 289 4.59 -15.41 1.52
CA SER A 289 3.54 -16.36 1.16
C SER A 289 2.47 -15.72 0.29
N PRO A 290 2.06 -16.35 -0.83
CA PRO A 290 0.92 -15.91 -1.61
C PRO A 290 -0.38 -16.09 -0.83
N LYS A 291 -0.45 -17.01 0.15
CA LYS A 291 -1.64 -17.31 0.94
C LYS A 291 -1.49 -16.72 2.35
N ALA A 292 -2.40 -15.81 2.71
CA ALA A 292 -2.35 -15.12 4.01
C ALA A 292 -2.45 -16.15 5.15
N GLY A 293 -1.57 -16.04 6.14
CA GLY A 293 -1.53 -16.95 7.28
C GLY A 293 -1.02 -18.36 6.98
N ALA A 294 -0.58 -18.68 5.76
CA ALA A 294 -0.06 -20.00 5.45
C ALA A 294 1.23 -20.28 6.23
N GLN A 295 1.28 -21.44 6.87
CA GLN A 295 2.44 -21.94 7.58
C GLN A 295 3.35 -22.72 6.64
N LEU A 296 4.65 -22.65 6.89
CA LEU A 296 5.63 -23.46 6.17
C LEU A 296 5.56 -24.91 6.67
N PRO A 297 5.71 -25.90 5.79
CA PRO A 297 5.96 -27.29 6.19
C PRO A 297 7.14 -27.40 7.16
N GLU A 298 7.08 -28.35 8.09
CA GLU A 298 8.13 -28.54 9.09
C GLU A 298 9.49 -28.89 8.46
N THR A 299 9.49 -29.68 7.39
CA THR A 299 10.71 -30.05 6.64
C THR A 299 11.44 -28.82 6.10
N ILE A 300 10.71 -27.91 5.44
CA ILE A 300 11.24 -26.64 4.92
C ILE A 300 11.70 -25.75 6.09
N THR A 301 10.90 -25.68 7.16
CA THR A 301 11.21 -24.89 8.35
C THR A 301 12.54 -25.32 8.98
N ASN A 302 12.73 -26.62 9.20
CA ASN A 302 13.94 -27.16 9.80
C ASN A 302 15.16 -26.96 8.89
N SER A 303 15.00 -27.16 7.58
CA SER A 303 16.07 -26.93 6.60
C SER A 303 16.49 -25.44 6.53
N LEU A 304 15.53 -24.51 6.59
CA LEU A 304 15.82 -23.08 6.66
C LEU A 304 16.59 -22.72 7.93
N ILE A 305 16.24 -23.30 9.08
CA ILE A 305 16.92 -23.08 10.35
C ILE A 305 18.35 -23.60 10.28
N ASP A 306 18.53 -24.86 9.88
CA ASP A 306 19.85 -25.50 9.78
C ASP A 306 20.79 -24.73 8.84
N GLN A 307 20.34 -24.39 7.63
CA GLN A 307 21.16 -23.62 6.71
C GLN A 307 21.43 -22.19 7.20
N ALA A 308 20.48 -21.54 7.90
CA ALA A 308 20.69 -20.22 8.45
C ALA A 308 21.71 -20.22 9.61
N ASN A 309 21.64 -21.23 10.50
CA ASN A 309 22.60 -21.41 11.59
C ASN A 309 24.01 -21.61 11.02
N LYS A 310 24.16 -22.54 10.07
CA LYS A 310 25.42 -22.81 9.36
C LYS A 310 25.96 -21.61 8.62
N ALA A 311 25.11 -20.80 8.00
CA ALA A 311 25.55 -19.60 7.28
C ALA A 311 25.98 -18.45 8.20
N LEU A 312 25.61 -18.49 9.48
CA LEU A 312 25.98 -17.53 10.52
C LEU A 312 27.07 -18.16 11.42
N ASN A 313 28.26 -18.30 10.87
CA ASN A 313 29.42 -18.91 11.54
C ASN A 313 30.64 -17.96 11.59
N ALA A 314 31.72 -18.41 12.23
CA ALA A 314 32.94 -17.63 12.43
C ALA A 314 33.80 -17.43 11.19
N GLU A 315 33.70 -18.32 10.21
CA GLU A 315 34.43 -18.27 8.93
C GLU A 315 33.77 -17.31 7.93
N ALA A 316 32.50 -16.97 8.14
CA ALA A 316 31.77 -16.05 7.29
C ALA A 316 32.29 -14.61 7.44
N THR A 317 32.43 -13.90 6.32
CA THR A 317 32.77 -12.47 6.35
C THR A 317 31.64 -11.65 6.96
N ALA A 318 31.97 -10.55 7.66
CA ALA A 318 31.00 -9.62 8.26
C ALA A 318 29.89 -9.19 7.28
N TYR A 319 30.28 -9.00 6.02
CA TYR A 319 29.37 -8.67 4.93
C TYR A 319 28.36 -9.78 4.64
N ARG A 320 28.81 -11.04 4.47
CA ARG A 320 27.91 -12.18 4.22
C ARG A 320 27.00 -12.41 5.42
N TRP A 321 27.58 -12.37 6.61
CA TRP A 321 26.87 -12.49 7.87
C TRP A 321 25.72 -11.45 7.94
N SER A 322 26.00 -10.17 7.62
CA SER A 322 24.99 -9.10 7.62
C SER A 322 23.81 -9.35 6.68
N ILE A 323 24.06 -9.96 5.51
CA ILE A 323 23.03 -10.28 4.52
C ILE A 323 22.13 -11.41 5.01
N VAL A 324 22.74 -12.46 5.59
CA VAL A 324 21.99 -13.59 6.14
C VAL A 324 21.13 -13.12 7.31
N ALA A 325 21.69 -12.33 8.23
CA ALA A 325 20.93 -11.79 9.36
C ALA A 325 19.75 -10.88 8.93
N GLU A 326 19.94 -10.03 7.91
CA GLU A 326 18.84 -9.25 7.33
C GLU A 326 17.75 -10.17 6.76
N ALA A 327 18.12 -11.22 6.03
CA ALA A 327 17.15 -12.17 5.48
C ALA A 327 16.41 -12.97 6.57
N VAL A 328 17.13 -13.40 7.62
CA VAL A 328 16.56 -14.06 8.80
C VAL A 328 15.54 -13.14 9.47
N ALA A 329 15.83 -11.84 9.61
CA ALA A 329 14.93 -10.89 10.28
C ALA A 329 13.52 -10.81 9.66
N PHE A 330 13.37 -11.11 8.37
CA PHE A 330 12.06 -11.13 7.70
C PHE A 330 11.46 -12.53 7.55
N SER A 331 12.20 -13.58 7.87
CA SER A 331 11.74 -14.97 7.73
C SER A 331 10.77 -15.37 8.87
N PRO A 332 9.83 -16.31 8.62
CA PRO A 332 9.04 -16.92 9.68
C PRO A 332 9.87 -17.66 10.73
N VAL A 333 11.06 -18.16 10.37
CA VAL A 333 11.93 -18.94 11.27
C VAL A 333 12.81 -18.10 12.19
N ARG A 334 12.72 -16.77 12.11
CA ARG A 334 13.65 -15.82 12.74
C ARG A 334 13.88 -16.01 14.23
N GLN A 335 12.91 -16.54 14.97
CA GLN A 335 13.00 -16.76 16.41
C GLN A 335 13.69 -18.08 16.78
N LYS A 336 13.86 -18.98 15.81
CA LYS A 336 14.46 -20.31 15.99
C LYS A 336 15.92 -20.39 15.52
N VAL A 337 16.41 -19.34 14.85
CA VAL A 337 17.79 -19.28 14.35
C VAL A 337 18.74 -18.96 15.50
N VAL A 338 19.79 -19.78 15.63
CA VAL A 338 20.89 -19.66 16.58
C VAL A 338 22.20 -19.73 15.79
N PRO A 339 22.94 -18.61 15.65
CA PRO A 339 24.22 -18.60 14.95
C PRO A 339 25.19 -19.64 15.51
N GLU A 340 25.91 -20.37 14.65
CA GLU A 340 27.00 -21.27 15.08
C GLU A 340 28.20 -20.49 15.64
N GLY A 341 28.39 -19.25 15.18
CA GLY A 341 29.45 -18.38 15.68
C GLY A 341 29.35 -16.95 15.20
N LEU A 342 30.05 -16.06 15.91
CA LEU A 342 30.27 -14.69 15.48
C LEU A 342 31.42 -14.63 14.47
N PRO A 343 31.34 -13.76 13.43
CA PRO A 343 32.42 -13.61 12.47
C PRO A 343 33.68 -13.08 13.16
N SER A 344 34.85 -13.49 12.69
CA SER A 344 36.15 -13.09 13.26
C SER A 344 36.40 -11.58 13.24
N ASP A 345 35.81 -10.87 12.27
CA ASP A 345 35.84 -9.41 12.16
C ASP A 345 34.41 -8.85 12.23
N ILE A 346 34.16 -7.95 13.20
CA ILE A 346 32.87 -7.30 13.40
C ILE A 346 32.95 -5.86 12.89
N SER A 347 32.54 -5.64 11.65
CA SER A 347 32.50 -4.30 11.05
C SER A 347 31.38 -3.41 11.62
N ASP A 348 31.58 -2.08 11.59
CA ASP A 348 30.52 -1.09 11.92
C ASP A 348 29.24 -1.28 11.10
N ASP A 349 29.37 -1.66 9.83
CA ASP A 349 28.23 -1.91 8.93
C ASP A 349 27.40 -3.11 9.42
N LEU A 350 28.05 -4.13 9.98
CA LEU A 350 27.39 -5.29 10.57
C LEU A 350 26.63 -4.89 11.85
N ASN A 351 27.26 -4.16 12.76
CA ASN A 351 26.61 -3.65 13.98
C ASN A 351 25.40 -2.76 13.66
N LYS A 352 25.53 -1.87 12.67
CA LYS A 352 24.40 -1.05 12.19
C LYS A 352 23.25 -1.90 11.64
N SER A 353 23.57 -2.94 10.87
CA SER A 353 22.55 -3.87 10.33
C SER A 353 21.83 -4.62 11.45
N ILE A 354 22.59 -5.14 12.43
CA ILE A 354 22.03 -5.84 13.59
C ILE A 354 21.14 -4.92 14.42
N ASN A 355 21.59 -3.72 14.74
CA ASN A 355 20.80 -2.74 15.49
C ASN A 355 19.51 -2.37 14.75
N LYS A 356 19.57 -2.17 13.44
CA LYS A 356 18.39 -1.88 12.60
C LYS A 356 17.35 -3.00 12.63
N HIS A 357 17.78 -4.25 12.82
CA HIS A 357 16.91 -5.43 12.80
C HIS A 357 16.71 -6.08 14.16
N GLY A 358 17.27 -5.53 15.24
CA GLY A 358 17.34 -6.14 16.57
C GLY A 358 15.98 -6.49 17.16
N GLU A 359 14.95 -5.65 16.96
CA GLU A 359 13.57 -5.94 17.39
C GLU A 359 13.01 -7.23 16.75
N ARG A 360 13.45 -7.59 15.54
CA ARG A 360 12.97 -8.79 14.82
C ARG A 360 13.77 -10.04 15.16
N ILE A 361 15.04 -9.89 15.52
CA ILE A 361 15.99 -10.97 15.84
C ILE A 361 16.68 -10.73 17.19
N PRO A 362 15.91 -10.67 18.29
CA PRO A 362 16.44 -10.28 19.59
C PRO A 362 17.50 -11.24 20.11
N GLN A 363 17.36 -12.56 19.88
CA GLN A 363 18.37 -13.52 20.35
C GLN A 363 19.71 -13.35 19.64
N ILE A 364 19.71 -12.93 18.37
CA ILE A 364 20.93 -12.65 17.60
C ILE A 364 21.53 -11.31 18.04
N ALA A 365 20.71 -10.28 18.19
CA ALA A 365 21.18 -8.95 18.60
C ALA A 365 21.89 -8.97 19.97
N ARG A 366 21.43 -9.81 20.90
CA ARG A 366 22.07 -10.00 22.21
C ARG A 366 23.52 -10.46 22.12
N LEU A 367 23.88 -11.26 21.11
CA LEU A 367 25.26 -11.73 20.92
C LEU A 367 26.23 -10.57 20.62
N PHE A 368 25.73 -9.49 20.00
CA PHE A 368 26.50 -8.29 19.64
C PHE A 368 26.48 -7.20 20.72
N SER A 369 25.62 -7.31 21.73
CA SER A 369 25.60 -6.38 22.87
C SER A 369 26.46 -6.85 24.05
N VAL A 370 26.85 -8.12 24.06
CA VAL A 370 27.69 -8.74 25.10
C VAL A 370 29.17 -8.75 24.70
N SER A 371 29.47 -8.52 23.41
CA SER A 371 30.81 -8.24 22.88
C SER A 371 31.01 -6.74 22.78
#